data_AF-A0A662DAY5-F1
#
_entry.id   AF-A0A662DAY5-F1
#
_cell.length_a   1.000
_cell.length_b   1.000
_cell.length_c   1.000
_cell.angle_alpha   90.00
_cell.angle_beta   90.00
_cell.angle_gamma   90.00
#
_symmetry.space_group_name_H-M   'P 1'
#
loop_
_entity.id
_entity.type
_entity.pdbx_description
1 polymer ?
#
loop_
_entity_poly.entity_id
_entity_poly.type
_entity_poly.pdbx_seq_one_letter_code
_entity_poly.pdbx_strand_id
1 'polypeptide(L)'
;MKEFEGLTKQMTSHLKKMSKDLARNLKTDFIDAEDIFQEALVYLWMEFKNGRLKDKNKSYILKGCYFYLKNFLRKVDNHQITFLSLFSLISDEGETTLKEVLYDDFSLEEDLNTKFLIEKIRNNGLTKREKEVFELLLEGYTTRQIGKKLKISHVRVIRIYKNIGKKI
;
A
#
# COMPACT_ATOMS: atom_id res chain seq x y z
N MET A 1 2.89 -35.06 9.04
CA MET A 1 3.29 -34.67 7.66
C MET A 1 2.65 -35.59 6.62
N LYS A 2 2.88 -36.92 6.67
CA LYS A 2 2.25 -37.92 5.76
C LYS A 2 0.70 -37.88 5.72
N GLU A 3 0.05 -37.67 6.86
CA GLU A 3 -1.42 -37.58 6.93
C GLU A 3 -1.97 -36.36 6.20
N PHE A 4 -1.29 -35.22 6.31
CA PHE A 4 -1.68 -34.00 5.61
C PHE A 4 -1.49 -34.16 4.09
N GLU A 5 -0.37 -34.73 3.64
CA GLU A 5 -0.16 -35.03 2.21
C GLU A 5 -1.27 -35.91 1.63
N GLY A 6 -1.70 -36.94 2.38
CA GLY A 6 -2.81 -37.80 1.99
C GLY A 6 -4.13 -37.02 1.83
N LEU A 7 -4.46 -36.18 2.82
CA LEU A 7 -5.62 -35.29 2.75
C LEU A 7 -5.54 -34.35 1.54
N THR A 8 -4.41 -33.69 1.35
CA THR A 8 -4.20 -32.73 0.26
C THR A 8 -4.38 -33.40 -1.10
N LYS A 9 -3.81 -34.59 -1.32
CA LYS A 9 -4.01 -35.37 -2.55
C LYS A 9 -5.50 -35.65 -2.83
N GLN A 10 -6.27 -36.02 -1.81
CA GLN A 10 -7.70 -36.30 -1.96
C GLN A 10 -8.55 -35.06 -2.26
N MET A 11 -8.13 -33.90 -1.76
CA MET A 11 -8.86 -32.63 -1.92
C MET A 11 -8.47 -31.85 -3.18
N THR A 12 -7.26 -32.07 -3.71
CA THR A 12 -6.64 -31.24 -4.77
C THR A 12 -7.55 -31.00 -5.97
N SER A 13 -8.15 -32.06 -6.54
CA SER A 13 -9.02 -31.92 -7.72
C SER A 13 -10.25 -31.04 -7.45
N HIS A 14 -10.81 -31.13 -6.25
CA HIS A 14 -11.99 -30.37 -5.85
C HIS A 14 -11.64 -28.91 -5.57
N LEU A 15 -10.51 -28.68 -4.89
CA LEU A 15 -10.00 -27.35 -4.61
C LEU A 15 -9.60 -26.62 -5.89
N LYS A 16 -8.93 -27.29 -6.84
CA LYS A 16 -8.62 -26.71 -8.16
C LYS A 16 -9.87 -26.34 -8.94
N LYS A 17 -10.89 -27.21 -8.95
CA LYS A 17 -12.16 -26.90 -9.61
C LYS A 17 -12.84 -25.69 -8.96
N MET A 18 -12.96 -25.70 -7.63
CA MET A 18 -13.54 -24.60 -6.86
C MET A 18 -12.80 -23.27 -7.11
N SER A 19 -11.47 -23.31 -7.16
CA SER A 19 -10.64 -22.13 -7.38
C SER A 19 -10.87 -21.56 -8.78
N LYS A 20 -10.96 -22.41 -9.80
CA LYS A 20 -11.35 -21.99 -11.17
C LYS A 20 -12.74 -21.38 -11.21
N ASP A 21 -13.71 -22.00 -10.54
CA ASP A 21 -15.09 -21.51 -10.52
C ASP A 21 -15.20 -20.17 -9.78
N LEU A 22 -14.41 -19.96 -8.72
CA LEU A 22 -14.34 -18.68 -8.01
C LEU A 22 -13.62 -17.60 -8.82
N ALA A 23 -12.50 -17.93 -9.47
CA ALA A 23 -11.72 -17.00 -10.30
C ALA A 23 -12.56 -16.40 -11.44
N ARG A 24 -13.41 -17.21 -12.10
CA ARG A 24 -14.30 -16.72 -13.18
C ARG A 24 -15.27 -15.62 -12.75
N ASN A 25 -15.55 -15.51 -11.46
CA ASN A 25 -16.49 -14.54 -10.91
C ASN A 25 -15.78 -13.32 -10.31
N LEU A 26 -14.44 -13.27 -10.34
CA LEU A 26 -13.68 -12.12 -9.89
C LEU A 26 -13.70 -11.04 -10.96
N LYS A 27 -13.73 -9.78 -10.51
CA LYS A 27 -13.61 -8.60 -11.38
C LYS A 27 -12.18 -8.10 -11.48
N THR A 28 -11.26 -8.75 -10.78
CA THR A 28 -9.86 -8.37 -10.68
C THR A 28 -8.99 -9.38 -11.44
N ASP A 29 -8.01 -8.85 -12.19
CA ASP A 29 -7.03 -9.66 -12.92
C ASP A 29 -5.77 -9.96 -12.09
N PHE A 30 -5.70 -9.52 -10.82
CA PHE A 30 -4.51 -9.71 -9.97
C PHE A 30 -4.42 -11.07 -9.31
N ILE A 31 -5.54 -11.78 -9.21
CA ILE A 31 -5.63 -13.09 -8.55
C ILE A 31 -6.15 -14.08 -9.56
N ASP A 32 -5.36 -15.11 -9.82
CA ASP A 32 -5.76 -16.21 -10.69
C ASP A 32 -6.27 -17.43 -9.90
N ALA A 33 -6.65 -18.48 -10.62
CA ALA A 33 -7.15 -19.70 -10.00
C ALA A 33 -6.09 -20.47 -9.21
N GLU A 34 -4.80 -20.31 -9.53
CA GLU A 34 -3.69 -20.95 -8.82
C GLU A 34 -3.43 -20.23 -7.48
N ASP A 35 -3.50 -18.89 -7.47
CA ASP A 35 -3.42 -18.09 -6.23
C ASP A 35 -4.53 -18.50 -5.24
N ILE A 36 -5.77 -18.60 -5.73
CA ILE A 36 -6.92 -19.04 -4.91
C ILE A 36 -6.71 -20.47 -4.41
N PHE A 37 -6.16 -21.36 -5.24
CA PHE A 37 -5.87 -22.73 -4.86
C PHE A 37 -4.81 -22.80 -3.75
N GLN A 38 -3.73 -22.02 -3.87
CA GLN A 38 -2.69 -21.93 -2.85
C GLN A 38 -3.25 -21.41 -1.52
N GLU A 39 -4.08 -20.37 -1.57
CA GLU A 39 -4.74 -19.81 -0.39
C GLU A 39 -5.66 -20.85 0.29
N ALA A 40 -6.33 -21.70 -0.48
CA ALA A 40 -7.12 -22.81 0.04
C ALA A 40 -6.24 -23.87 0.75
N LEU A 41 -5.04 -24.15 0.22
CA LEU A 41 -4.08 -25.07 0.84
C LEU A 41 -3.52 -24.51 2.15
N VAL A 42 -3.25 -23.20 2.20
CA VAL A 42 -2.81 -22.51 3.43
C VAL A 42 -3.89 -22.63 4.51
N TYR A 43 -5.15 -22.36 4.17
CA TYR A 43 -6.28 -22.56 5.09
C TYR A 43 -6.38 -24.01 5.56
N LEU A 44 -6.33 -24.97 4.63
CA LEU A 44 -6.42 -26.40 4.96
C LEU A 44 -5.29 -26.83 5.90
N TRP A 45 -4.07 -26.36 5.66
CA TRP A 45 -2.92 -26.60 6.53
C TRP A 45 -3.13 -26.04 7.93
N MET A 46 -3.63 -24.80 8.04
CA MET A 46 -3.91 -24.16 9.32
C MET A 46 -4.99 -24.90 10.10
N GLU A 47 -6.07 -25.33 9.46
CA GLU A 47 -7.13 -26.11 10.12
C GLU A 47 -6.63 -27.50 10.54
N PHE A 48 -5.81 -28.15 9.70
CA PHE A 48 -5.18 -29.44 10.01
C PHE A 48 -4.28 -29.34 11.24
N LYS A 49 -3.36 -28.35 11.24
CA LYS A 49 -2.41 -28.13 12.34
C LYS A 49 -3.11 -27.83 13.67
N ASN A 50 -4.26 -27.15 13.62
CA ASN A 50 -5.06 -26.84 14.79
C ASN A 50 -6.01 -27.98 15.23
N GLY A 51 -5.95 -29.15 14.59
CA GLY A 51 -6.77 -30.32 14.92
C GLY A 51 -8.26 -30.15 14.60
N ARG A 52 -8.66 -29.07 13.91
CA ARG A 52 -10.07 -28.74 13.63
C ARG A 52 -10.70 -29.61 12.55
N LEU A 53 -9.88 -30.34 11.79
CA LEU A 53 -10.30 -31.28 10.77
C LEU A 53 -10.51 -32.71 11.29
N LYS A 54 -10.19 -32.98 12.56
CA LYS A 54 -10.38 -34.30 13.16
C LYS A 54 -11.87 -34.68 13.10
N ASP A 55 -12.14 -35.90 12.64
CA ASP A 55 -13.49 -36.47 12.49
C ASP A 55 -14.41 -35.71 11.51
N LYS A 56 -13.86 -34.83 10.68
CA LYS A 56 -14.63 -34.12 9.64
C LYS A 56 -14.57 -34.89 8.33
N ASN A 57 -15.73 -35.06 7.71
CA ASN A 57 -15.81 -35.65 6.38
C ASN A 57 -15.36 -34.65 5.29
N LYS A 58 -15.05 -35.19 4.11
CA LYS A 58 -14.62 -34.44 2.94
C LYS A 58 -15.54 -33.26 2.59
N SER A 59 -16.85 -33.49 2.57
CA SER A 59 -17.83 -32.46 2.19
C SER A 59 -17.83 -31.28 3.16
N TYR A 60 -17.68 -31.54 4.46
CA TYR A 60 -17.57 -30.50 5.49
C TYR A 60 -16.31 -29.66 5.29
N ILE A 61 -15.16 -30.32 5.06
CA ILE A 61 -13.88 -29.65 4.85
C ILE A 61 -13.93 -28.76 3.60
N LEU A 62 -14.44 -29.29 2.48
CA LEU A 62 -14.59 -28.53 1.23
C LEU A 62 -15.50 -27.32 1.39
N LYS A 63 -16.59 -27.46 2.15
CA LYS A 63 -17.50 -26.36 2.43
C LYS A 63 -16.84 -25.28 3.30
N GLY A 64 -15.99 -25.68 4.25
CA GLY A 64 -15.13 -24.78 5.01
C GLY A 64 -14.18 -23.98 4.11
N CYS A 65 -13.44 -24.66 3.23
CA CYS A 65 -12.57 -23.99 2.25
C CYS A 65 -13.34 -23.01 1.37
N TYR A 66 -14.52 -23.40 0.88
CA TYR A 66 -15.35 -22.53 0.05
C TYR A 66 -15.74 -21.22 0.75
N PHE A 67 -16.24 -21.29 1.98
CA PHE A 67 -16.63 -20.08 2.71
C PHE A 67 -15.44 -19.22 3.11
N TYR A 68 -14.32 -19.86 3.47
CA TYR A 68 -13.05 -19.16 3.70
C TYR A 68 -12.64 -18.36 2.47
N LEU A 69 -12.55 -19.02 1.31
CA LEU A 69 -12.14 -18.40 0.06
C LEU A 69 -13.09 -17.28 -0.36
N LYS A 70 -14.41 -17.45 -0.22
CA LYS A 70 -15.35 -16.34 -0.50
C LYS A 70 -15.08 -15.10 0.34
N ASN A 71 -14.80 -15.28 1.64
CA ASN A 71 -14.52 -14.15 2.52
C ASN A 71 -13.14 -13.53 2.24
N PHE A 72 -12.14 -14.35 1.91
CA PHE A 72 -10.83 -13.88 1.45
C PHE A 72 -10.99 -13.02 0.18
N LEU A 73 -11.64 -13.56 -0.85
CA LEU A 73 -11.86 -12.88 -2.12
C LEU A 73 -12.67 -11.59 -1.97
N ARG A 74 -13.69 -11.55 -1.10
CA ARG A 74 -14.43 -10.32 -0.80
C ARG A 74 -13.54 -9.18 -0.29
N LYS A 75 -12.45 -9.51 0.43
CA LYS A 75 -11.53 -8.49 0.96
C LYS A 75 -10.56 -8.00 -0.12
N VAL A 76 -10.17 -8.87 -1.05
CA VAL A 76 -9.24 -8.52 -2.12
C VAL A 76 -9.94 -7.82 -3.27
N ASP A 77 -11.13 -8.29 -3.65
CA ASP A 77 -12.00 -7.70 -4.66
C ASP A 77 -12.71 -6.45 -4.10
N ASN A 78 -11.96 -5.55 -3.45
CA ASN A 78 -12.52 -4.29 -2.96
C ASN A 78 -12.94 -3.45 -4.17
N HIS A 79 -14.25 -3.41 -4.43
CA HIS A 79 -14.91 -2.88 -5.62
C HIS A 79 -14.67 -1.37 -5.90
N GLN A 80 -13.83 -0.71 -5.12
CA GLN A 80 -13.59 0.73 -5.20
C GLN A 80 -12.41 1.11 -6.12
N ILE A 81 -11.58 0.14 -6.53
CA ILE A 81 -10.33 0.44 -7.25
C ILE A 81 -10.23 -0.43 -8.50
N THR A 82 -10.40 0.20 -9.65
CA THR A 82 -10.04 -0.38 -10.95
C THR A 82 -8.60 0.01 -11.25
N PHE A 83 -7.74 -0.97 -11.48
CA PHE A 83 -6.38 -0.72 -11.91
C PHE A 83 -6.33 -0.71 -13.44
N LEU A 84 -5.68 0.30 -14.00
CA LEU A 84 -5.43 0.43 -15.43
C LEU A 84 -3.94 0.23 -15.66
N SER A 85 -3.59 -0.54 -16.70
CA SER A 85 -2.20 -0.65 -17.11
C SER A 85 -1.77 0.67 -17.75
N LEU A 86 -0.59 1.16 -17.38
CA LEU A 86 0.02 2.31 -18.05
C LEU A 86 0.30 2.02 -19.53
N PHE A 87 0.41 0.75 -19.91
CA PHE A 87 0.61 0.31 -21.29
C PHE A 87 -0.71 0.03 -22.02
N SER A 88 -1.86 0.28 -21.40
CA SER A 88 -3.15 0.24 -22.09
C SER A 88 -3.22 1.35 -23.13
N LEU A 89 -3.71 1.02 -24.32
CA LEU A 89 -4.00 1.99 -25.38
C LEU A 89 -5.17 2.88 -24.95
N ILE A 90 -5.10 4.16 -25.31
CA ILE A 90 -6.14 5.15 -24.99
C ILE A 90 -7.30 5.08 -26.00
N SER A 91 -7.02 4.63 -27.23
CA SER A 91 -8.01 4.38 -28.28
C SER A 91 -7.64 3.13 -29.08
N ASP A 92 -8.65 2.51 -29.69
CA ASP A 92 -8.49 1.29 -30.50
C ASP A 92 -7.79 1.54 -31.85
N GLU A 93 -7.73 2.80 -32.30
CA GLU A 93 -7.18 3.21 -33.60
C GLU A 93 -5.77 3.81 -33.50
N GLY A 94 -5.24 4.00 -32.29
CA GLY A 94 -3.96 4.65 -32.04
C GLY A 94 -2.92 3.74 -31.38
N GLU A 95 -1.64 4.13 -31.46
CA GLU A 95 -0.54 3.45 -30.77
C GLU A 95 -0.21 4.07 -29.40
N THR A 96 -0.86 5.18 -29.04
CA THR A 96 -0.55 5.94 -27.83
C THR A 96 -1.04 5.22 -26.57
N THR A 97 -0.10 4.96 -25.68
CA THR A 97 -0.36 4.35 -24.37
C THR A 97 -0.73 5.38 -23.30
N LEU A 98 -1.42 4.96 -22.25
CA LEU A 98 -1.73 5.81 -21.09
C LEU A 98 -0.48 6.47 -20.49
N LYS A 99 0.65 5.75 -20.49
CA LYS A 99 1.95 6.22 -20.03
C LYS A 99 2.45 7.45 -20.78
N GLU A 100 2.19 7.54 -22.07
CA GLU A 100 2.69 8.63 -22.92
C GLU A 100 1.92 9.93 -22.73
N VAL A 101 0.68 9.84 -22.25
CA VAL A 101 -0.18 11.01 -22.00
C VAL A 101 -0.05 11.52 -20.57
N LEU A 102 0.30 10.65 -19.62
CA LEU A 102 0.61 11.06 -18.26
C LEU A 102 1.94 11.80 -18.24
N TYR A 103 1.88 13.11 -18.03
CA TYR A 103 3.07 13.92 -17.79
C TYR A 103 3.51 13.80 -16.33
N ASP A 104 4.82 13.74 -16.12
CA ASP A 104 5.38 14.03 -14.80
C ASP A 104 5.13 15.51 -14.50
N ASP A 105 4.42 15.78 -13.41
CA ASP A 105 4.14 17.13 -12.90
C ASP A 105 5.38 17.76 -12.25
N PHE A 106 6.57 17.49 -12.80
CA PHE A 106 7.82 18.04 -12.33
C PHE A 106 8.09 19.34 -13.07
N SER A 107 7.52 20.43 -12.56
CA SER A 107 7.81 21.77 -13.07
C SER A 107 9.16 22.25 -12.55
N LEU A 108 10.15 22.34 -13.46
CA LEU A 108 11.43 23.00 -13.18
C LEU A 108 11.22 24.45 -12.71
N GLU A 109 10.18 25.12 -13.21
CA GLU A 109 9.82 26.47 -12.78
C GLU A 109 9.34 26.49 -11.32
N GLU A 110 8.57 25.50 -10.89
CA GLU A 110 8.14 25.36 -9.49
C GLU A 110 9.32 25.05 -8.56
N ASP A 111 10.25 24.19 -8.97
CA ASP A 111 11.47 23.92 -8.19
C ASP A 111 12.33 25.17 -8.06
N LEU A 112 12.52 25.92 -9.16
CA LEU A 112 13.23 27.20 -9.14
C LEU A 112 12.52 28.23 -8.27
N ASN A 113 11.20 28.38 -8.40
CA ASN A 113 10.39 29.29 -7.57
C ASN A 113 10.48 28.92 -6.09
N THR A 114 10.48 27.63 -5.77
CA THR A 114 10.65 27.13 -4.40
C THR A 114 12.03 27.49 -3.85
N LYS A 115 13.09 27.30 -4.65
CA LYS A 115 14.46 27.70 -4.28
C LYS A 115 14.58 29.22 -4.08
N PHE A 116 14.00 30.02 -4.97
CA PHE A 116 13.97 31.48 -4.84
C PHE A 116 13.20 31.92 -3.59
N LEU A 117 12.08 31.27 -3.28
CA LEU A 117 11.31 31.54 -2.07
C LEU A 117 12.12 31.23 -0.81
N ILE A 118 12.79 30.06 -0.77
CA ILE A 118 13.66 29.67 0.35
C ILE A 118 14.78 30.71 0.54
N GLU A 119 15.45 31.12 -0.53
CA GLU A 119 16.51 32.14 -0.47
C GLU A 119 15.97 33.50 -0.03
N LYS A 120 14.79 33.91 -0.51
CA LYS A 120 14.13 35.14 -0.07
C LYS A 120 13.89 35.11 1.43
N ILE A 121 13.32 34.02 1.95
CA ILE A 121 13.05 33.85 3.40
C ILE A 121 14.36 33.87 4.20
N ARG A 122 15.40 33.15 3.73
CA ARG A 122 16.72 33.08 4.36
C ARG A 122 17.37 34.46 4.48
N ASN A 123 17.11 35.35 3.52
CA ASN A 123 17.65 36.70 3.44
C ASN A 123 16.72 37.79 4.02
N ASN A 124 15.55 37.41 4.56
CA ASN A 124 14.52 38.35 5.04
C ASN A 124 14.66 38.74 6.52
N GLY A 125 15.86 39.17 6.95
CA GLY A 125 16.05 39.69 8.31
C GLY A 125 15.80 38.67 9.45
N LEU A 126 15.90 37.37 9.15
CA LEU A 126 15.90 36.33 10.17
C LEU A 126 17.13 36.48 11.06
N THR A 127 16.92 36.46 12.38
CA THR A 127 18.00 36.40 13.37
C THR A 127 18.76 35.08 13.23
N LYS A 128 19.98 35.01 13.75
CA LYS A 128 20.79 33.78 13.75
C LYS A 128 20.00 32.57 14.27
N ARG A 129 19.22 32.78 15.34
CA ARG A 129 18.43 31.71 15.96
C ARG A 129 17.20 31.30 15.15
N GLU A 130 16.59 32.24 14.44
CA GLU A 130 15.51 31.96 13.49
C GLU A 130 16.04 31.18 12.28
N LYS A 131 17.22 31.54 11.75
CA LYS A 131 17.87 30.80 10.66
C LYS A 131 18.16 29.35 11.05
N GLU A 132 18.75 29.13 12.23
CA GLU A 132 19.03 27.77 12.74
C GLU A 132 17.76 26.90 12.85
N VAL A 133 16.63 27.49 13.27
CA VAL A 133 15.35 26.77 13.31
C VAL A 133 14.78 26.55 11.91
N PHE A 134 14.91 27.53 11.02
CA PHE A 134 14.43 27.44 9.64
C PHE A 134 15.13 26.33 8.84
N GLU A 135 16.46 26.23 8.91
CA GLU A 135 17.22 25.18 8.20
C GLU A 135 16.82 23.77 8.69
N LEU A 136 16.65 23.60 10.00
CA LEU A 136 16.21 22.31 10.54
C LEU A 136 14.76 21.96 10.15
N LEU A 137 13.91 22.96 9.90
CA LEU A 137 12.57 22.73 9.37
C LEU A 137 12.63 22.30 7.89
N LEU A 138 13.52 22.90 7.09
CA LEU A 138 13.76 22.49 5.70
C LEU A 138 14.30 21.05 5.61
N GLU A 139 15.15 20.64 6.57
CA GLU A 139 15.62 19.26 6.71
C GLU A 139 14.53 18.28 7.22
N GLY A 140 13.31 18.76 7.52
CA GLY A 140 12.18 17.92 7.93
C GLY A 140 12.12 17.55 9.41
N TYR A 141 12.88 18.22 10.28
CA TYR A 141 12.85 17.93 11.73
C TYR A 141 11.58 18.47 12.39
N THR A 142 11.04 17.68 13.33
CA THR A 142 9.93 18.10 14.18
C THR A 142 10.38 19.12 15.24
N THR A 143 9.46 19.95 15.73
CA THR A 143 9.72 20.95 16.78
C THR A 143 10.38 20.37 18.05
N ARG A 144 10.05 19.12 18.40
CA ARG A 144 10.68 18.39 19.52
C ARG A 144 12.13 18.01 19.23
N GLN A 145 12.42 17.53 18.03
CA GLN A 145 13.78 17.19 17.62
C GLN A 145 14.66 18.44 17.51
N ILE A 146 14.13 19.52 16.95
CA ILE A 146 14.79 20.83 16.89
C ILE A 146 15.12 21.32 18.30
N GLY A 147 14.16 21.23 19.24
CA GLY A 147 14.38 21.64 20.63
C GLY A 147 15.54 20.87 21.28
N LYS A 148 15.63 19.56 21.07
CA LYS A 148 16.76 18.74 21.54
C LYS A 148 18.08 19.18 20.90
N LYS A 149 18.12 19.34 19.57
CA LYS A 149 19.33 19.68 18.80
C LYS A 149 19.88 21.07 19.16
N LEU A 150 18.98 22.03 19.37
CA LEU A 150 19.32 23.41 19.72
C LEU A 150 19.40 23.66 21.23
N LYS A 151 19.20 22.65 22.08
CA LYS A 151 19.16 22.77 23.56
C LYS A 151 18.18 23.84 24.06
N ILE A 152 16.97 23.87 23.50
CA ILE A 152 15.87 24.76 23.90
C ILE A 152 14.56 23.99 24.03
N SER A 153 13.58 24.54 24.76
CA SER A 153 12.27 23.91 24.87
C SER A 153 11.53 23.89 23.53
N HIS A 154 10.76 22.84 23.26
CA HIS A 154 9.94 22.75 22.04
C HIS A 154 8.94 23.92 21.93
N VAL A 155 8.44 24.43 23.06
CA VAL A 155 7.58 25.63 23.11
C VAL A 155 8.33 26.86 22.61
N ARG A 156 9.63 26.99 22.91
CA ARG A 156 10.47 28.07 22.38
C ARG A 156 10.65 27.94 20.86
N VAL A 157 10.81 26.73 20.34
CA VAL A 157 10.86 26.47 18.89
C VAL A 157 9.56 26.90 18.21
N ILE A 158 8.40 26.57 18.78
CA ILE A 158 7.09 26.99 18.25
C ILE A 158 6.99 28.52 18.20
N ARG A 159 7.49 29.23 19.21
CA ARG A 159 7.51 30.70 19.22
C ARG A 159 8.41 31.27 18.12
N ILE A 160 9.59 30.68 17.93
CA ILE A 160 10.53 31.08 16.86
C ILE A 160 9.89 30.82 15.48
N TYR A 161 9.27 29.67 15.27
CA TYR A 161 8.53 29.35 14.05
C TYR A 161 7.44 30.38 13.74
N LYS A 162 6.63 30.76 14.74
CA LYS A 162 5.62 31.82 14.58
C LYS A 162 6.25 33.18 14.23
N ASN A 163 7.42 33.50 14.77
CA ASN A 163 8.11 34.75 14.45
C ASN A 163 8.66 34.75 13.02
N ILE A 164 9.21 33.61 12.55
CA ILE A 164 9.61 33.44 11.15
C ILE A 164 8.41 33.69 10.24
N GLY A 165 7.26 33.06 10.52
CA GLY A 165 6.04 33.24 9.71
C GLY A 165 5.43 34.65 9.73
N LYS A 166 5.84 35.53 10.66
CA LYS A 166 5.46 36.96 10.64
C LYS A 166 6.37 37.82 9.77
N LYS A 167 7.55 37.30 9.42
CA LYS A 167 8.55 38.01 8.63
C LYS A 167 8.41 37.66 7.14
N ILE A 168 7.96 36.44 6.83
CA ILE A 168 7.57 35.98 5.50
C ILE A 168 6.30 36.71 5.07
#